data_AF-A0A1Z4ERR3-F1
#
_entry.id   AF-A0A1Z4ERR3-F1
#
_cell.length_a   1.000
_cell.length_b   1.000
_cell.length_c   1.000
_cell.angle_alpha   90.00
_cell.angle_beta   90.00
_cell.angle_gamma   90.00
#
_symmetry.space_group_name_H-M   'P 1'
#
loop_
_entity.id
_entity.type
_entity.pdbx_description
1 polymer ?
#
loop_
_entity_poly.entity_id
_entity_poly.type
_entity_poly.pdbx_seq_one_letter_code
_entity_poly.pdbx_strand_id
1 'polypeptide(L)'
;MVTLLVLLVVTGCARTVGGQPRGGEPAPGADSFFHGDQPDYGQKLSATEKVTLAYARALRRVDPCGFAASLKDFGDPGQVVGDFPMCYASVKVTGDPGLTEVSYAYSMQDKGDIPAAFMVGSVPVYETGADCEYEVPLGLERLPGAPSTPTMQAMLSVSAYLYGSDEYSDPDCRLAKQVMTAIAKELPSGLPPRSALSAYPIKLAERDPCEILGEYPGKAQKVSVDLLGDPFGCDFSLSETDIEYTVQLTSSVDDFPEEYTKSTRGGVTYFHNEDPNQLTGCHALALVGDPLYPKDVGGGAANTDADAYFPAVVASAFTEEGRTDCGQMREILDKAVRLFANSAR
;
A
#
# COMPACT_ATOMS: atom_id res chain seq x y z
N MET A 1 49.63 -49.60 16.72
CA MET A 1 48.30 -49.34 16.13
C MET A 1 48.08 -47.85 16.15
N VAL A 2 48.00 -47.23 14.97
CA VAL A 2 47.77 -45.79 14.79
C VAL A 2 46.29 -45.62 14.49
N THR A 3 45.54 -44.97 15.37
CA THR A 3 44.11 -44.70 15.17
C THR A 3 43.96 -43.28 14.64
N LEU A 4 43.51 -43.20 13.39
CA LEU A 4 43.32 -41.98 12.60
C LEU A 4 42.08 -41.23 13.11
N LEU A 5 42.24 -39.95 13.49
CA LEU A 5 41.14 -39.06 13.86
C LEU A 5 40.69 -38.28 12.62
N VAL A 6 39.49 -38.60 12.11
CA VAL A 6 38.89 -37.90 10.97
C VAL A 6 38.20 -36.63 11.48
N LEU A 7 38.78 -35.47 11.20
CA LEU A 7 38.14 -34.17 11.39
C LEU A 7 37.19 -33.90 10.22
N LEU A 8 35.88 -33.97 10.47
CA LEU A 8 34.84 -33.48 9.57
C LEU A 8 34.81 -31.95 9.65
N VAL A 9 35.37 -31.28 8.65
CA VAL A 9 35.26 -29.83 8.49
C VAL A 9 33.90 -29.54 7.85
N VAL A 10 32.95 -29.04 8.64
CA VAL A 10 31.68 -28.48 8.14
C VAL A 10 32.00 -27.13 7.51
N THR A 11 32.16 -27.10 6.19
CA THR A 11 32.24 -25.83 5.44
C THR A 11 30.85 -25.23 5.31
N GLY A 12 30.46 -24.41 6.28
CA GLY A 12 29.32 -23.52 6.13
C GLY A 12 29.67 -22.43 5.11
N CYS A 13 28.98 -22.41 3.97
CA CYS A 13 29.04 -21.32 3.01
C CYS A 13 28.38 -20.07 3.61
N ALA A 14 29.06 -19.37 4.51
CA ALA A 14 28.68 -18.03 4.91
C ALA A 14 28.99 -17.10 3.72
N ARG A 15 27.97 -16.75 2.93
CA ARG A 15 28.04 -15.59 2.03
C ARG A 15 28.17 -14.36 2.92
N THR A 16 29.38 -13.90 3.17
CA THR A 16 29.63 -12.62 3.81
C THR A 16 29.20 -11.53 2.83
N VAL A 17 28.05 -10.92 3.08
CA VAL A 17 27.66 -9.66 2.43
C VAL A 17 28.63 -8.60 2.95
N GLY A 18 29.68 -8.32 2.17
CA GLY A 18 30.63 -7.27 2.45
C GLY A 18 29.97 -5.91 2.27
N GLY A 19 29.41 -5.37 3.34
CA GLY A 19 28.89 -4.01 3.42
C GLY A 19 29.08 -3.49 4.84
N GLN A 20 29.74 -2.36 4.99
CA GLN A 20 29.82 -1.66 6.27
C GLN A 20 28.40 -1.19 6.60
N PRO A 21 27.85 -1.45 7.80
CA PRO A 21 26.57 -0.87 8.20
C PRO A 21 26.77 0.64 8.23
N ARG A 22 26.35 1.31 7.16
CA ARG A 22 26.12 2.75 7.21
C ARG A 22 24.94 2.90 8.14
N GLY A 23 25.11 3.64 9.23
CA GLY A 23 23.99 4.04 10.08
C GLY A 23 22.88 4.57 9.16
N GLY A 24 21.66 4.07 9.35
CA GLY A 24 20.53 4.47 8.53
C GLY A 24 20.45 5.99 8.49
N GLU A 25 20.12 6.53 7.31
CA GLU A 25 19.75 7.93 7.21
C GLU A 25 18.65 8.21 8.25
N PRO A 26 18.70 9.34 8.99
CA PRO A 26 17.67 9.67 9.94
C PRO A 26 16.29 9.59 9.26
N ALA A 27 15.30 9.07 9.99
CA ALA A 27 13.93 9.06 9.49
C ALA A 27 13.55 10.49 9.03
N PRO A 28 12.90 10.65 7.87
CA PRO A 28 12.48 11.95 7.38
C PRO A 28 11.67 12.73 8.43
N GLY A 29 11.94 14.02 8.57
CA GLY A 29 11.20 14.91 9.47
C GLY A 29 9.76 15.15 9.01
N ALA A 30 8.93 15.74 9.86
CA ALA A 30 7.53 16.05 9.54
C ALA A 30 7.36 17.03 8.35
N ASP A 31 8.40 17.79 8.01
CA ASP A 31 8.47 18.66 6.84
C ASP A 31 8.64 17.89 5.52
N SER A 32 9.01 16.61 5.56
CA SER A 32 9.20 15.78 4.37
C SER A 32 7.91 15.37 3.68
N PHE A 33 6.78 15.29 4.40
CA PHE A 33 5.51 14.79 3.85
C PHE A 33 4.98 15.64 2.68
N PHE A 34 5.10 16.96 2.78
CA PHE A 34 4.68 17.90 1.72
C PHE A 34 5.86 18.49 0.92
N HIS A 35 7.08 17.97 1.08
CA HIS A 35 8.24 18.51 0.37
C HIS A 35 8.23 18.19 -1.13
N GLY A 36 8.50 19.22 -1.94
CA GLY A 36 8.69 19.16 -3.39
C GLY A 36 7.45 19.55 -4.20
N ASP A 37 7.65 19.97 -5.45
CA ASP A 37 6.55 20.38 -6.32
C ASP A 37 5.67 19.19 -6.73
N GLN A 38 4.36 19.42 -6.83
CA GLN A 38 3.41 18.45 -7.38
C GLN A 38 3.21 18.75 -8.88
N PRO A 39 3.66 17.85 -9.79
CA PRO A 39 3.47 18.07 -11.22
C PRO A 39 2.00 18.05 -11.61
N ASP A 40 1.65 18.78 -12.65
CA ASP A 40 0.31 18.75 -13.25
C ASP A 40 0.16 17.69 -14.35
N TYR A 41 1.25 17.01 -14.72
CA TYR A 41 1.32 15.98 -15.75
C TYR A 41 0.73 16.44 -17.10
N GLY A 42 0.87 17.73 -17.42
CA GLY A 42 0.30 18.32 -18.63
C GLY A 42 -1.22 18.51 -18.59
N GLN A 43 -1.84 18.33 -17.43
CA GLN A 43 -3.27 18.50 -17.19
C GLN A 43 -3.58 19.89 -16.65
N LYS A 44 -4.80 20.36 -16.91
CA LYS A 44 -5.32 21.60 -16.32
C LYS A 44 -6.03 21.29 -15.01
N LEU A 45 -5.25 21.21 -13.94
CA LEU A 45 -5.80 20.89 -12.62
C LEU A 45 -6.43 22.10 -11.92
N SER A 46 -7.60 21.91 -11.33
CA SER A 46 -8.23 22.86 -10.43
C SER A 46 -7.42 23.02 -9.13
N ALA A 47 -7.72 24.06 -8.35
CA ALA A 47 -7.05 24.26 -7.05
C ALA A 47 -7.32 23.08 -6.10
N THR A 48 -8.56 22.56 -6.09
CA THR A 48 -8.95 21.41 -5.28
C THR A 48 -8.22 20.14 -5.69
N GLU A 49 -8.12 19.85 -6.99
CA GLU A 49 -7.37 18.68 -7.49
C GLU A 49 -5.88 18.73 -7.09
N LYS A 50 -5.26 19.92 -7.14
CA LYS A 50 -3.87 20.10 -6.69
C LYS A 50 -3.71 19.83 -5.20
N VAL A 51 -4.69 20.25 -4.40
CA VAL A 51 -4.73 19.95 -2.96
C VAL A 51 -4.86 18.44 -2.75
N THR A 52 -5.82 17.78 -3.39
CA THR A 52 -6.01 16.32 -3.29
C THR A 52 -4.74 15.55 -3.64
N LEU A 53 -4.07 15.89 -4.75
CA LEU A 53 -2.80 15.27 -5.13
C LEU A 53 -1.69 15.47 -4.10
N ALA A 54 -1.60 16.65 -3.50
CA ALA A 54 -0.61 16.92 -2.47
C ALA A 54 -0.85 16.06 -1.21
N TYR A 55 -2.10 15.86 -0.81
CA TYR A 55 -2.45 14.98 0.31
C TYR A 55 -2.26 13.50 -0.04
N ALA A 56 -2.63 13.05 -1.24
CA ALA A 56 -2.35 11.70 -1.73
C ALA A 56 -0.85 11.40 -1.72
N ARG A 57 -0.02 12.35 -2.16
CA ARG A 57 1.45 12.25 -2.08
C ARG A 57 1.95 12.19 -0.64
N ALA A 58 1.43 13.03 0.24
CA ALA A 58 1.79 13.00 1.65
C ALA A 58 1.43 11.65 2.29
N LEU A 59 0.27 11.08 1.95
CA LEU A 59 -0.19 9.78 2.43
C LEU A 59 0.69 8.62 1.93
N ARG A 60 1.12 8.64 0.66
CA ARG A 60 2.12 7.68 0.11
C ARG A 60 3.44 7.65 0.92
N ARG A 61 3.80 8.77 1.53
CA ARG A 61 5.00 8.93 2.38
C ARG A 61 4.80 8.47 3.83
N VAL A 62 3.58 8.12 4.24
CA VAL A 62 3.32 7.50 5.54
C VAL A 62 3.49 5.99 5.41
N ASP A 63 4.25 5.37 6.31
CA ASP A 63 4.47 3.93 6.33
C ASP A 63 3.36 3.23 7.13
N PRO A 64 2.45 2.47 6.49
CA PRO A 64 1.37 1.78 7.21
C PRO A 64 1.92 0.74 8.19
N CYS A 65 3.03 0.08 7.85
CA CYS A 65 3.67 -0.88 8.75
C CYS A 65 4.36 -0.24 9.95
N GLY A 66 4.62 1.08 9.91
CA GLY A 66 5.16 1.82 11.05
C GLY A 66 4.23 1.80 12.27
N PHE A 67 2.91 1.64 12.04
CA PHE A 67 1.92 1.53 13.12
C PHE A 67 1.93 0.17 13.83
N ALA A 68 2.45 -0.89 13.20
CA ALA A 68 2.51 -2.22 13.80
C ALA A 68 3.41 -2.29 15.06
N ALA A 69 4.25 -1.29 15.30
CA ALA A 69 5.11 -1.20 16.47
C ALA A 69 4.33 -1.18 17.81
N SER A 70 3.05 -0.77 17.82
CA SER A 70 2.21 -0.80 19.03
C SER A 70 1.69 -2.20 19.37
N LEU A 71 1.80 -3.19 18.48
CA LEU A 71 1.26 -4.53 18.72
C LEU A 71 1.90 -5.26 19.92
N LYS A 72 3.13 -4.90 20.26
CA LYS A 72 3.83 -5.41 21.44
C LYS A 72 3.09 -5.15 22.75
N ASP A 73 2.18 -4.18 22.79
CA ASP A 73 1.40 -3.83 23.96
C ASP A 73 0.16 -4.75 24.13
N PHE A 74 -0.16 -5.56 23.11
CA PHE A 74 -1.35 -6.43 23.07
C PHE A 74 -1.01 -7.93 22.97
N GLY A 75 0.20 -8.27 22.56
CA GLY A 75 0.68 -9.64 22.47
C GLY A 75 2.10 -9.71 21.90
N ASP A 76 2.53 -10.91 21.54
CA ASP A 76 3.85 -11.11 20.92
C ASP A 76 3.74 -10.87 19.40
N PRO A 77 4.35 -9.80 18.83
CA PRO A 77 4.25 -9.51 17.40
C PRO A 77 4.92 -10.59 16.55
N GLY A 78 4.26 -11.08 15.51
CA GLY A 78 4.82 -12.05 14.59
C GLY A 78 5.54 -11.36 13.42
N GLN A 79 4.86 -11.31 12.29
CA GLN A 79 5.37 -10.78 11.03
C GLN A 79 4.54 -9.60 10.55
N VAL A 80 5.15 -8.76 9.73
CA VAL A 80 4.45 -7.79 8.90
C VAL A 80 4.52 -8.19 7.44
N VAL A 81 3.45 -7.91 6.71
CA VAL A 81 3.34 -7.97 5.26
C VAL A 81 2.83 -6.61 4.81
N GLY A 82 3.64 -5.90 4.02
CA GLY A 82 3.28 -4.59 3.53
C GLY A 82 2.78 -4.68 2.10
N ASP A 83 1.62 -4.07 1.86
CA ASP A 83 1.30 -3.50 0.55
C ASP A 83 1.57 -1.98 0.55
N PHE A 84 1.33 -1.28 -0.56
CA PHE A 84 1.54 0.16 -0.65
C PHE A 84 0.53 0.97 0.19
N PRO A 85 -0.80 0.77 0.05
CA PRO A 85 -1.82 1.41 0.88
C PRO A 85 -2.04 0.76 2.24
N MET A 86 -1.53 -0.45 2.46
CA MET A 86 -1.89 -1.24 3.63
C MET A 86 -0.74 -2.04 4.22
N CYS A 87 -0.90 -2.44 5.47
CA CYS A 87 -0.01 -3.39 6.13
C CYS A 87 -0.84 -4.39 6.91
N TYR A 88 -0.47 -5.65 6.81
CA TYR A 88 -0.95 -6.71 7.69
C TYR A 88 0.14 -7.02 8.69
N ALA A 89 -0.22 -7.14 9.96
CA ALA A 89 0.71 -7.52 11.00
C ALA A 89 0.10 -8.60 11.89
N SER A 90 0.80 -9.70 12.09
CA SER A 90 0.34 -10.76 12.97
C SER A 90 0.77 -10.51 14.41
N VAL A 91 -0.07 -10.93 15.36
CA VAL A 91 0.20 -10.85 16.79
C VAL A 91 -0.35 -12.10 17.47
N LYS A 92 0.44 -12.66 18.40
CA LYS A 92 0.00 -13.71 19.29
C LYS A 92 -0.57 -13.07 20.56
N VAL A 93 -1.89 -12.96 20.62
CA VAL A 93 -2.59 -12.46 21.80
C VAL A 93 -2.61 -13.54 22.88
N THR A 94 -2.36 -13.13 24.13
CA THR A 94 -2.37 -14.05 25.27
C THR A 94 -3.77 -14.63 25.48
N GLY A 95 -3.87 -15.96 25.48
CA GLY A 95 -5.13 -16.68 25.70
C GLY A 95 -5.85 -17.10 24.42
N ASP A 96 -5.49 -16.53 23.27
CA ASP A 96 -6.07 -16.92 21.98
C ASP A 96 -5.34 -18.14 21.40
N PRO A 97 -6.05 -19.07 20.75
CA PRO A 97 -5.44 -20.30 20.22
C PRO A 97 -4.61 -20.04 18.95
N GLY A 98 -5.01 -19.08 18.11
CA GLY A 98 -4.36 -18.75 16.84
C GLY A 98 -3.46 -17.51 16.89
N LEU A 99 -2.90 -17.15 15.73
CA LEU A 99 -2.40 -15.80 15.47
C LEU A 99 -3.57 -14.93 15.01
N THR A 100 -3.58 -13.69 15.46
CA THR A 100 -4.48 -12.66 14.94
C THR A 100 -3.72 -11.80 13.96
N GLU A 101 -4.32 -11.52 12.81
CA GLU A 101 -3.81 -10.53 11.87
C GLU A 101 -4.51 -9.20 12.09
N VAL A 102 -3.74 -8.12 12.13
CA VAL A 102 -4.24 -6.75 12.23
C VAL A 102 -3.93 -6.04 10.93
N SER A 103 -4.97 -5.57 10.26
CA SER A 103 -4.85 -4.78 9.04
C SER A 103 -4.77 -3.30 9.39
N TYR A 104 -3.90 -2.58 8.68
CA TYR A 104 -3.74 -1.13 8.71
C TYR A 104 -3.93 -0.66 7.28
N ALA A 105 -5.02 0.02 6.95
CA ALA A 105 -5.30 0.43 5.57
C ALA A 105 -5.56 1.93 5.48
N TYR A 106 -5.07 2.55 4.42
CA TYR A 106 -5.32 3.95 4.16
C TYR A 106 -6.50 4.16 3.21
N SER A 107 -7.20 5.27 3.42
CA SER A 107 -8.21 5.76 2.50
C SER A 107 -8.31 7.28 2.58
N MET A 108 -8.88 7.89 1.55
CA MET A 108 -9.27 9.31 1.54
C MET A 108 -10.79 9.38 1.63
N GLN A 109 -11.32 10.01 2.67
CA GLN A 109 -12.77 10.01 2.92
C GLN A 109 -13.28 11.38 3.40
N ASP A 110 -14.52 11.72 3.05
CA ASP A 110 -15.23 12.82 3.70
C ASP A 110 -15.93 12.30 4.98
N LYS A 111 -15.54 12.85 6.13
CA LYS A 111 -16.11 12.54 7.45
C LYS A 111 -16.86 13.73 8.06
N GLY A 112 -17.15 14.79 7.29
CA GLY A 112 -17.72 16.04 7.78
C GLY A 112 -19.04 15.87 8.54
N ASP A 113 -19.88 14.93 8.10
CA ASP A 113 -21.21 14.68 8.67
C ASP A 113 -21.29 13.39 9.50
N ILE A 114 -20.17 12.69 9.68
CA ILE A 114 -20.14 11.42 10.42
C ILE A 114 -19.79 11.70 11.88
N PRO A 115 -20.63 11.28 12.86
CA PRO A 115 -20.29 11.43 14.26
C PRO A 115 -19.15 10.48 14.65
N ALA A 116 -18.22 10.96 15.48
CA ALA A 116 -17.20 10.10 16.08
C ALA A 116 -17.87 9.06 17.00
N ALA A 117 -17.40 7.81 16.93
CA ALA A 117 -17.82 6.75 17.85
C ALA A 117 -17.29 7.02 19.26
N PHE A 118 -16.05 7.51 19.37
CA PHE A 118 -15.46 7.97 20.63
C PHE A 118 -14.28 8.93 20.40
N MET A 119 -13.79 9.53 21.47
CA MET A 119 -12.65 10.46 21.45
C MET A 119 -11.46 9.87 22.20
N VAL A 120 -10.26 10.06 21.67
CA VAL A 120 -8.99 9.78 22.34
C VAL A 120 -8.24 11.11 22.47
N GLY A 121 -8.36 11.76 23.63
CA GLY A 121 -7.92 13.14 23.77
C GLY A 121 -8.71 14.06 22.82
N SER A 122 -8.01 14.72 21.89
CA SER A 122 -8.63 15.54 20.83
C SER A 122 -8.79 14.81 19.49
N VAL A 123 -8.47 13.52 19.42
CA VAL A 123 -8.52 12.74 18.19
C VAL A 123 -9.86 11.99 18.12
N PRO A 124 -10.69 12.24 17.09
CA PRO A 124 -11.92 11.49 16.89
C PRO A 124 -11.61 10.10 16.32
N VAL A 125 -12.27 9.08 16.84
CA VAL A 125 -12.26 7.73 16.28
C VAL A 125 -13.65 7.41 15.75
N TYR A 126 -13.70 6.96 14.51
CA TYR A 126 -14.91 6.53 13.82
C TYR A 126 -14.98 5.01 13.82
N GLU A 127 -16.19 4.49 13.76
CA GLU A 127 -16.48 3.06 13.59
C GLU A 127 -17.18 2.93 12.24
N THR A 128 -16.64 2.11 11.35
CA THR A 128 -17.29 1.82 10.08
C THR A 128 -18.28 0.67 10.29
N GLY A 129 -19.35 0.62 9.50
CA GLY A 129 -20.38 -0.40 9.63
C GLY A 129 -19.94 -1.81 9.23
N ALA A 130 -18.67 -2.01 8.88
CA ALA A 130 -18.06 -3.32 8.69
C ALA A 130 -17.58 -3.83 10.05
N ASP A 131 -17.93 -5.07 10.39
CA ASP A 131 -17.74 -5.62 11.74
C ASP A 131 -16.29 -5.45 12.23
N CYS A 132 -16.09 -4.63 13.27
CA CYS A 132 -14.82 -4.37 13.94
C CYS A 132 -13.74 -3.59 13.18
N GLU A 133 -14.13 -2.71 12.26
CA GLU A 133 -13.23 -1.72 11.66
C GLU A 133 -13.37 -0.33 12.32
N TYR A 134 -12.25 0.24 12.75
CA TYR A 134 -12.17 1.58 13.32
C TYR A 134 -11.28 2.47 12.46
N GLU A 135 -11.60 3.76 12.39
CA GLU A 135 -10.87 4.73 11.59
C GLU A 135 -10.47 5.97 12.38
N VAL A 136 -9.31 6.53 12.04
CA VAL A 136 -8.81 7.78 12.62
C VAL A 136 -8.22 8.68 11.54
N PRO A 137 -8.43 10.01 11.60
CA PRO A 137 -7.78 10.93 10.68
C PRO A 137 -6.30 11.03 11.03
N LEU A 138 -5.43 10.92 10.02
CA LEU A 138 -3.97 11.02 10.19
C LEU A 138 -3.50 12.45 10.48
N GLY A 139 -4.37 13.46 10.32
CA GLY A 139 -4.05 14.85 10.66
C GLY A 139 -3.00 15.50 9.76
N LEU A 140 -2.88 15.04 8.50
CA LEU A 140 -1.91 15.56 7.54
C LEU A 140 -2.01 17.08 7.37
N GLU A 141 -3.20 17.66 7.53
CA GLU A 141 -3.46 19.09 7.38
C GLU A 141 -2.77 19.97 8.43
N ARG A 142 -2.27 19.35 9.50
CA ARG A 142 -1.57 20.02 10.60
C ARG A 142 -0.06 19.99 10.43
N LEU A 143 0.45 19.26 9.43
CA LEU A 143 1.88 19.11 9.19
C LEU A 143 2.47 20.35 8.49
N PRO A 144 3.76 20.64 8.71
CA PRO A 144 4.45 21.71 8.01
C PRO A 144 4.36 21.56 6.49
N GLY A 145 4.01 22.65 5.79
CA GLY A 145 3.92 22.67 4.32
C GLY A 145 2.62 22.12 3.75
N ALA A 146 1.68 21.66 4.58
CA ALA A 146 0.36 21.26 4.12
C ALA A 146 -0.36 22.43 3.42
N PRO A 147 -0.99 22.21 2.26
CA PRO A 147 -1.80 23.22 1.59
C PRO A 147 -3.12 23.45 2.35
N SER A 148 -4.03 24.25 1.78
CA SER A 148 -5.37 24.48 2.36
C SER A 148 -6.09 23.16 2.68
N THR A 149 -7.01 23.22 3.64
CA THR A 149 -7.78 22.06 4.13
C THR A 149 -8.34 21.23 2.97
N PRO A 150 -8.10 19.91 2.97
CA PRO A 150 -8.57 19.05 1.90
C PRO A 150 -10.07 18.81 2.03
N THR A 151 -10.71 18.48 0.91
CA THR A 151 -12.12 18.03 0.91
C THR A 151 -12.26 16.62 1.49
N MET A 152 -11.26 15.77 1.27
CA MET A 152 -11.18 14.42 1.82
C MET A 152 -10.05 14.33 2.84
N GLN A 153 -10.29 13.68 3.97
CA GLN A 153 -9.30 13.45 5.00
C GLN A 153 -8.58 12.12 4.74
N ALA A 154 -7.27 12.10 4.97
CA ALA A 154 -6.50 10.87 5.00
C ALA A 154 -6.84 10.10 6.29
N MET A 155 -7.46 8.95 6.13
CA MET A 155 -7.89 8.07 7.21
C MET A 155 -6.96 6.85 7.27
N LEU A 156 -6.70 6.39 8.48
CA LEU A 156 -6.17 5.05 8.74
C LEU A 156 -7.29 4.22 9.34
N SER A 157 -7.58 3.08 8.72
CA SER A 157 -8.47 2.06 9.26
C SER A 157 -7.68 0.92 9.90
N VAL A 158 -8.28 0.32 10.94
CA VAL A 158 -7.76 -0.85 11.64
C VAL A 158 -8.88 -1.86 11.81
N SER A 159 -8.60 -3.09 11.39
CA SER A 159 -9.45 -4.27 11.60
C SER A 159 -8.59 -5.48 12.02
N ALA A 160 -9.22 -6.52 12.57
CA ALA A 160 -8.53 -7.70 13.08
C ALA A 160 -9.19 -9.00 12.60
N TYR A 161 -8.40 -9.87 11.97
CA TYR A 161 -8.84 -11.13 11.36
C TYR A 161 -8.11 -12.32 11.95
N LEU A 162 -8.66 -13.52 11.75
CA LEU A 162 -7.93 -14.75 12.03
C LEU A 162 -6.83 -14.88 10.98
N TYR A 163 -5.60 -15.13 11.42
CA TYR A 163 -4.47 -15.17 10.49
C TYR A 163 -4.70 -16.21 9.37
N GLY A 164 -4.53 -15.77 8.11
CA GLY A 164 -4.75 -16.59 6.92
C GLY A 164 -6.22 -16.88 6.61
N SER A 165 -7.13 -16.04 7.09
CA SER A 165 -8.58 -16.15 6.88
C SER A 165 -9.22 -14.78 6.78
N ASP A 166 -10.28 -14.68 5.99
CA ASP A 166 -11.16 -13.50 5.97
C ASP A 166 -12.15 -13.47 7.15
N GLU A 167 -12.12 -14.50 8.02
CA GLU A 167 -12.95 -14.56 9.21
C GLU A 167 -12.40 -13.64 10.31
N TYR A 168 -13.27 -12.87 10.95
CA TYR A 168 -12.89 -12.02 12.08
C TYR A 168 -12.40 -12.86 13.27
N SER A 169 -11.24 -12.50 13.82
CA SER A 169 -10.74 -13.09 15.07
C SER A 169 -11.14 -12.31 16.32
N ASP A 170 -11.75 -11.14 16.14
CA ASP A 170 -12.10 -10.21 17.22
C ASP A 170 -13.62 -10.06 17.36
N PRO A 171 -14.36 -11.10 17.80
CA PRO A 171 -15.82 -11.09 17.84
C PRO A 171 -16.43 -10.01 18.75
N ASP A 172 -15.64 -9.44 19.67
CA ASP A 172 -16.04 -8.35 20.56
C ASP A 172 -15.45 -6.98 20.15
N CYS A 173 -14.80 -6.89 18.98
CA CYS A 173 -14.07 -5.71 18.47
C CYS A 173 -13.06 -5.11 19.47
N ARG A 174 -12.56 -5.92 20.41
CA ARG A 174 -11.73 -5.47 21.51
C ARG A 174 -10.33 -5.13 21.05
N LEU A 175 -9.69 -6.01 20.28
CA LEU A 175 -8.32 -5.81 19.81
C LEU A 175 -8.25 -4.65 18.82
N ALA A 176 -9.12 -4.61 17.81
CA ALA A 176 -9.14 -3.53 16.82
C ALA A 176 -9.33 -2.16 17.50
N LYS A 177 -10.27 -2.07 18.46
CA LYS A 177 -10.49 -0.86 19.25
C LYS A 177 -9.29 -0.48 20.12
N GLN A 178 -8.63 -1.46 20.74
CA GLN A 178 -7.45 -1.24 21.57
C GLN A 178 -6.26 -0.73 20.74
N VAL A 179 -6.00 -1.36 19.60
CA VAL A 179 -4.96 -0.93 18.64
C VAL A 179 -5.26 0.48 18.14
N MET A 180 -6.49 0.73 17.67
CA MET A 180 -6.87 2.07 17.21
C MET A 180 -6.74 3.14 18.31
N THR A 181 -7.12 2.80 19.55
CA THR A 181 -6.96 3.71 20.69
C THR A 181 -5.49 4.03 20.97
N ALA A 182 -4.58 3.04 20.84
CA ALA A 182 -3.15 3.29 21.01
C ALA A 182 -2.60 4.18 19.89
N ILE A 183 -2.96 3.92 18.64
CA ILE A 183 -2.57 4.76 17.51
C ILE A 183 -3.06 6.20 17.71
N ALA A 184 -4.33 6.39 18.05
CA ALA A 184 -4.90 7.71 18.26
C ALA A 184 -4.22 8.50 19.40
N LYS A 185 -3.64 7.83 20.41
CA LYS A 185 -2.81 8.47 21.44
C LYS A 185 -1.46 8.95 20.92
N GLU A 186 -0.86 8.20 20.00
CA GLU A 186 0.48 8.47 19.46
C GLU A 186 0.48 9.44 18.27
N LEU A 187 -0.62 9.54 17.51
CA LEU A 187 -0.73 10.43 16.34
C LEU A 187 -0.29 11.88 16.61
N PRO A 188 -0.61 12.53 17.75
CA PRO A 188 -0.11 13.88 18.04
C PRO A 188 1.42 14.00 18.12
N SER A 189 2.12 12.90 18.38
CA SER A 189 3.59 12.83 18.44
C SER A 189 4.23 12.77 17.04
N GLY A 190 3.45 12.45 16.00
CA GLY A 190 3.89 12.39 14.62
C GLY A 190 3.37 11.16 13.86
N LEU A 191 3.70 11.11 12.58
CA LEU A 191 3.38 10.00 11.68
C LEU A 191 4.62 9.19 11.36
N PRO A 192 4.51 7.86 11.17
CA PRO A 192 5.62 7.03 10.74
C PRO A 192 6.00 7.36 9.29
N PRO A 193 7.20 7.92 9.01
CA PRO A 193 7.60 8.21 7.65
C PRO A 193 8.06 6.92 6.95
N ARG A 194 7.70 6.76 5.68
CA ARG A 194 8.34 5.79 4.78
C ARG A 194 9.80 6.19 4.62
N SER A 195 10.72 5.26 4.90
CA SER A 195 12.15 5.52 4.91
C SER A 195 12.94 4.28 4.52
N ALA A 196 14.26 4.40 4.42
CA ALA A 196 15.15 3.26 4.22
C ALA A 196 15.09 2.24 5.38
N LEU A 197 14.53 2.61 6.53
CA LEU A 197 14.35 1.76 7.71
C LEU A 197 12.96 1.10 7.78
N SER A 198 12.04 1.47 6.88
CA SER A 198 10.72 0.85 6.79
C SER A 198 10.82 -0.64 6.55
N ALA A 199 9.76 -1.37 6.94
CA ALA A 199 9.65 -2.79 6.63
C ALA A 199 9.77 -3.02 5.11
N TYR A 200 9.21 -2.14 4.28
CA TYR A 200 9.30 -2.26 2.83
C TYR A 200 9.76 -0.93 2.19
N PRO A 201 11.09 -0.69 2.09
CA PRO A 201 11.64 0.54 1.54
C PRO A 201 11.62 0.51 0.00
N ILE A 202 10.43 0.54 -0.58
CA ILE A 202 10.21 0.43 -2.03
C ILE A 202 9.84 1.80 -2.55
N LYS A 203 10.71 2.38 -3.38
CA LYS A 203 10.48 3.72 -3.96
C LYS A 203 9.22 3.78 -4.80
N LEU A 204 8.79 2.66 -5.40
CA LEU A 204 7.55 2.57 -6.17
C LEU A 204 6.32 3.06 -5.37
N ALA A 205 6.26 2.75 -4.08
CA ALA A 205 5.15 3.15 -3.23
C ALA A 205 5.06 4.67 -2.96
N GLU A 206 6.13 5.41 -3.24
CA GLU A 206 6.15 6.87 -3.20
C GLU A 206 5.84 7.51 -4.56
N ARG A 207 5.74 6.72 -5.64
CA ARG A 207 5.50 7.23 -7.00
C ARG A 207 4.04 7.60 -7.18
N ASP A 208 3.80 8.55 -8.06
CA ASP A 208 2.46 9.04 -8.35
C ASP A 208 1.91 8.26 -9.55
N PRO A 209 0.87 7.43 -9.38
CA PRO A 209 0.28 6.69 -10.50
C PRO A 209 -0.19 7.61 -11.63
N CYS A 210 -0.58 8.87 -11.32
CA CYS A 210 -1.00 9.85 -12.32
C CYS A 210 0.14 10.43 -13.17
N GLU A 211 1.40 10.03 -12.95
CA GLU A 211 2.47 10.28 -13.91
C GLU A 211 2.14 9.73 -15.32
N ILE A 212 1.28 8.72 -15.42
CA ILE A 212 0.80 8.19 -16.70
C ILE A 212 0.10 9.25 -17.56
N LEU A 213 -0.52 10.27 -16.94
CA LEU A 213 -1.23 11.33 -17.67
C LEU A 213 -0.28 12.16 -18.55
N GLY A 214 1.01 12.22 -18.18
CA GLY A 214 2.05 12.88 -18.98
C GLY A 214 2.31 12.21 -20.34
N GLU A 215 1.91 10.94 -20.51
CA GLU A 215 1.99 10.22 -21.77
C GLU A 215 0.84 10.57 -22.75
N TYR A 216 -0.15 11.32 -22.27
CA TYR A 216 -1.38 11.68 -22.99
C TYR A 216 -1.70 13.19 -22.91
N PRO A 217 -0.75 14.08 -23.30
CA PRO A 217 -0.92 15.52 -23.15
C PRO A 217 -2.11 16.03 -23.96
N GLY A 218 -3.05 16.69 -23.29
CA GLY A 218 -4.28 17.23 -23.89
C GLY A 218 -5.29 16.18 -24.36
N LYS A 219 -5.04 14.89 -24.09
CA LYS A 219 -5.93 13.78 -24.44
C LYS A 219 -6.62 13.17 -23.21
N ALA A 220 -5.94 13.12 -22.06
CA ALA A 220 -6.59 12.68 -20.84
C ALA A 220 -7.72 13.65 -20.44
N GLN A 221 -8.88 13.11 -20.12
CA GLN A 221 -10.06 13.82 -19.63
C GLN A 221 -10.57 13.15 -18.34
N LYS A 222 -11.50 13.81 -17.65
CA LYS A 222 -12.05 13.38 -16.36
C LYS A 222 -10.95 13.07 -15.34
N VAL A 223 -10.20 14.07 -14.89
CA VAL A 223 -9.38 13.95 -13.68
C VAL A 223 -10.21 14.58 -12.55
N SER A 224 -11.07 13.80 -11.90
CA SER A 224 -11.91 14.30 -10.81
C SER A 224 -11.31 13.98 -9.45
N VAL A 225 -11.80 14.63 -8.40
CA VAL A 225 -11.36 14.38 -7.01
C VAL A 225 -11.60 12.92 -6.59
N ASP A 226 -12.66 12.29 -7.10
CA ASP A 226 -12.96 10.87 -6.85
C ASP A 226 -11.94 9.95 -7.54
N LEU A 227 -11.40 10.38 -8.68
CA LEU A 227 -10.40 9.68 -9.50
C LEU A 227 -8.94 9.94 -9.03
N LEU A 228 -8.74 10.98 -8.20
CA LEU A 228 -7.47 11.35 -7.54
C LEU A 228 -7.43 10.96 -6.06
N GLY A 229 -8.54 10.46 -5.52
CA GLY A 229 -8.71 10.13 -4.11
C GLY A 229 -7.97 8.86 -3.71
N ASP A 230 -7.73 7.94 -4.65
CA ASP A 230 -6.85 6.79 -4.43
C ASP A 230 -5.38 7.25 -4.47
N PRO A 231 -4.62 7.20 -3.37
CA PRO A 231 -3.22 7.64 -3.37
C PRO A 231 -2.30 6.76 -4.23
N PHE A 232 -2.73 5.54 -4.56
CA PHE A 232 -1.97 4.53 -5.27
C PHE A 232 -2.62 4.12 -6.61
N GLY A 233 -3.78 4.69 -6.92
CA GLY A 233 -4.48 4.58 -8.19
C GLY A 233 -4.55 5.91 -8.94
N CYS A 234 -4.75 5.84 -10.25
CA CYS A 234 -5.08 6.99 -11.07
C CYS A 234 -6.10 6.57 -12.12
N ASP A 235 -7.30 7.12 -12.00
CA ASP A 235 -8.36 6.90 -12.96
C ASP A 235 -8.47 8.07 -13.94
N PHE A 236 -8.69 7.76 -15.21
CA PHE A 236 -8.81 8.76 -16.27
C PHE A 236 -9.54 8.20 -17.49
N SER A 237 -10.04 9.08 -18.34
CA SER A 237 -10.52 8.70 -19.67
C SER A 237 -9.65 9.33 -20.76
N LEU A 238 -9.65 8.75 -21.96
CA LEU A 238 -9.00 9.36 -23.12
C LEU A 238 -10.05 10.03 -23.99
N SER A 239 -9.75 11.23 -24.47
CA SER A 239 -10.58 11.97 -25.44
C SER A 239 -10.89 11.06 -26.61
N GLU A 240 -12.18 10.93 -26.94
CA GLU A 240 -12.77 10.03 -27.97
C GLU A 240 -13.29 8.68 -27.45
N THR A 241 -13.18 8.37 -26.16
CA THR A 241 -13.80 7.17 -25.56
C THR A 241 -14.60 7.49 -24.30
N ASP A 242 -15.63 6.68 -24.05
CA ASP A 242 -16.35 6.60 -22.78
C ASP A 242 -15.74 5.56 -21.82
N ILE A 243 -14.56 5.05 -22.16
CA ILE A 243 -13.82 4.06 -21.40
C ILE A 243 -13.05 4.77 -20.29
N GLU A 244 -13.22 4.26 -19.08
CA GLU A 244 -12.46 4.68 -17.91
C GLU A 244 -11.30 3.70 -17.72
N TYR A 245 -10.10 4.25 -17.61
CA TYR A 245 -8.87 3.52 -17.41
C TYR A 245 -8.33 3.80 -16.02
N THR A 246 -7.81 2.76 -15.37
CA THR A 246 -7.13 2.86 -14.08
C THR A 246 -5.69 2.44 -14.25
N VAL A 247 -4.76 3.17 -13.65
CA VAL A 247 -3.40 2.69 -13.36
C VAL A 247 -3.20 2.63 -11.86
N GLN A 248 -2.88 1.46 -11.33
CA GLN A 248 -2.66 1.25 -9.90
C GLN A 248 -1.25 0.72 -9.65
N LEU A 249 -0.64 1.21 -8.57
CA LEU A 249 0.62 0.70 -8.03
C LEU A 249 0.30 -0.11 -6.79
N THR A 250 0.75 -1.36 -6.76
CA THR A 250 0.55 -2.26 -5.62
C THR A 250 1.76 -3.19 -5.48
N SER A 251 1.81 -3.94 -4.40
CA SER A 251 2.69 -5.07 -4.16
C SER A 251 1.94 -6.35 -3.79
N SER A 252 0.64 -6.28 -3.49
CA SER A 252 -0.25 -7.43 -3.39
C SER A 252 -1.18 -7.46 -4.59
N VAL A 253 -0.90 -8.37 -5.52
CA VAL A 253 -1.90 -8.78 -6.50
C VAL A 253 -2.52 -10.02 -5.90
N ASP A 254 -3.72 -9.89 -5.34
CA ASP A 254 -4.51 -11.02 -4.84
C ASP A 254 -4.68 -12.00 -5.99
N ASP A 255 -3.88 -13.06 -5.93
CA ASP A 255 -3.69 -14.11 -6.92
C ASP A 255 -3.36 -13.65 -8.35
N PHE A 256 -2.19 -14.06 -8.85
CA PHE A 256 -1.94 -14.16 -10.28
C PHE A 256 -3.03 -15.03 -10.87
N PRO A 257 -4.04 -14.50 -11.58
CA PRO A 257 -5.18 -15.33 -11.89
C PRO A 257 -4.66 -16.39 -12.85
N GLU A 258 -4.74 -17.67 -12.46
CA GLU A 258 -4.18 -18.77 -13.25
C GLU A 258 -4.74 -18.77 -14.69
N GLU A 259 -5.91 -18.16 -14.85
CA GLU A 259 -6.65 -17.96 -16.09
C GLU A 259 -6.05 -16.86 -17.00
N TYR A 260 -5.15 -16.00 -16.50
CA TYR A 260 -4.57 -14.92 -17.29
C TYR A 260 -3.47 -15.42 -18.22
N THR A 261 -3.41 -14.84 -19.41
CA THR A 261 -2.33 -15.15 -20.34
C THR A 261 -1.03 -14.52 -19.85
N LYS A 262 -0.07 -15.36 -19.48
CA LYS A 262 1.27 -14.96 -19.05
C LYS A 262 2.20 -14.73 -20.23
N SER A 263 2.93 -13.61 -20.21
CA SER A 263 4.02 -13.35 -21.15
C SER A 263 5.18 -12.62 -20.47
N THR A 264 6.39 -12.72 -21.03
CA THR A 264 7.57 -12.00 -20.51
C THR A 264 8.17 -11.15 -21.62
N ARG A 265 8.30 -9.84 -21.39
CA ARG A 265 8.86 -8.88 -22.35
C ARG A 265 9.80 -7.92 -21.62
N GLY A 266 11.03 -7.78 -22.09
CA GLY A 266 12.01 -6.86 -21.48
C GLY A 266 12.35 -7.15 -20.01
N GLY A 267 12.26 -8.42 -19.58
CA GLY A 267 12.48 -8.83 -18.19
C GLY A 267 11.33 -8.50 -17.23
N VAL A 268 10.19 -8.04 -17.75
CA VAL A 268 8.95 -7.81 -17.00
C VAL A 268 7.96 -8.91 -17.35
N THR A 269 7.31 -9.47 -16.32
CA THR A 269 6.26 -10.49 -16.50
C THR A 269 4.90 -9.81 -16.53
N TYR A 270 4.14 -10.06 -17.59
CA TYR A 270 2.82 -9.52 -17.84
C TYR A 270 1.78 -10.63 -17.72
N PHE A 271 0.63 -10.28 -17.16
CA PHE A 271 -0.58 -11.10 -17.15
C PHE A 271 -1.71 -10.25 -17.73
N HIS A 272 -2.57 -10.84 -18.57
CA HIS A 272 -3.71 -10.13 -19.13
C HIS A 272 -4.91 -11.06 -19.31
N ASN A 273 -6.10 -10.48 -19.18
CA ASN A 273 -7.37 -11.10 -19.53
C ASN A 273 -7.99 -10.35 -20.72
N GLU A 274 -8.52 -11.10 -21.68
CA GLU A 274 -9.25 -10.57 -22.83
C GLU A 274 -10.70 -11.06 -22.91
N ASP A 275 -11.19 -11.82 -21.92
CA ASP A 275 -12.57 -12.34 -21.94
C ASP A 275 -13.58 -11.22 -21.61
N PRO A 276 -14.36 -10.73 -22.60
CA PRO A 276 -15.34 -9.69 -22.36
C PRO A 276 -16.56 -10.19 -21.56
N ASN A 277 -16.70 -11.51 -21.33
CA ASN A 277 -17.80 -12.10 -20.57
C ASN A 277 -17.49 -12.26 -19.08
N GLN A 278 -16.23 -12.06 -18.66
CA GLN A 278 -15.90 -11.99 -17.25
C GLN A 278 -16.22 -10.60 -16.71
N LEU A 279 -16.84 -10.55 -15.52
CA LEU A 279 -17.24 -9.32 -14.82
C LEU A 279 -16.09 -8.31 -14.63
N THR A 280 -14.85 -8.80 -14.66
CA THR A 280 -13.63 -8.01 -14.52
C THR A 280 -13.29 -7.23 -15.80
N GLY A 281 -13.72 -7.63 -17.00
CA GLY A 281 -13.36 -6.88 -18.21
C GLY A 281 -11.85 -6.85 -18.46
N CYS A 282 -11.37 -5.87 -19.23
CA CYS A 282 -9.98 -5.80 -19.66
C CYS A 282 -9.05 -5.36 -18.52
N HIS A 283 -8.39 -6.33 -17.88
CA HIS A 283 -7.31 -6.10 -16.92
C HIS A 283 -5.98 -6.66 -17.41
N ALA A 284 -4.90 -5.95 -17.08
CA ALA A 284 -3.56 -6.48 -17.17
C ALA A 284 -2.71 -5.98 -16.02
N LEU A 285 -1.69 -6.75 -15.67
CA LEU A 285 -0.71 -6.36 -14.66
C LEU A 285 0.69 -6.75 -15.09
N ALA A 286 1.67 -6.03 -14.56
CA ALA A 286 3.08 -6.26 -14.80
C ALA A 286 3.86 -6.30 -13.48
N LEU A 287 4.64 -7.36 -13.28
CA LEU A 287 5.57 -7.45 -12.15
C LEU A 287 6.85 -6.68 -12.46
N VAL A 288 7.12 -5.66 -11.67
CA VAL A 288 8.15 -4.65 -11.97
C VAL A 288 9.35 -4.66 -11.01
N GLY A 289 9.24 -5.33 -9.86
CA GLY A 289 10.30 -5.41 -8.84
C GLY A 289 10.61 -6.83 -8.37
N ASP A 290 11.57 -6.92 -7.46
CA ASP A 290 11.92 -8.18 -6.79
C ASP A 290 10.80 -8.63 -5.83
N PRO A 291 10.67 -9.94 -5.57
CA PRO A 291 9.71 -10.45 -4.60
C PRO A 291 9.96 -9.89 -3.21
N LEU A 292 8.86 -9.56 -2.54
CA LEU A 292 8.79 -9.16 -1.14
C LEU A 292 8.35 -10.36 -0.31
N TYR A 293 8.91 -10.43 0.89
CA TYR A 293 8.61 -11.50 1.84
C TYR A 293 8.16 -10.89 3.16
N PRO A 294 7.31 -11.59 3.94
CA PRO A 294 6.99 -11.16 5.29
C PRO A 294 8.25 -10.92 6.12
N LYS A 295 8.23 -9.86 6.93
CA LYS A 295 9.34 -9.52 7.83
C LYS A 295 8.96 -9.79 9.27
N ASP A 296 9.83 -10.48 9.99
CA ASP A 296 9.70 -10.65 11.45
C ASP A 296 9.86 -9.29 12.15
N VAL A 297 8.92 -8.98 13.05
CA VAL A 297 8.91 -7.75 13.85
C VAL A 297 9.14 -8.00 15.35
N GLY A 298 9.57 -9.21 15.72
CA GLY A 298 10.27 -9.43 16.99
C GLY A 298 9.63 -10.41 17.97
N GLY A 299 8.81 -11.37 17.53
CA GLY A 299 8.18 -12.37 18.41
C GLY A 299 8.43 -13.82 18.03
N GLY A 300 9.28 -14.11 17.04
CA GLY A 300 9.70 -15.47 16.70
C GLY A 300 8.61 -16.39 16.14
N ALA A 301 7.37 -15.90 16.01
CA ALA A 301 6.30 -16.52 15.25
C ALA A 301 6.47 -16.18 13.76
N ALA A 302 7.51 -16.75 13.13
CA ALA A 302 7.69 -16.63 11.70
C ALA A 302 6.84 -17.70 10.99
N ASN A 303 5.89 -17.30 10.15
CA ASN A 303 5.37 -18.19 9.13
C ASN A 303 6.48 -18.34 8.07
N THR A 304 7.03 -19.55 7.95
CA THR A 304 8.13 -19.86 7.01
C THR A 304 7.63 -20.22 5.62
N ASP A 305 6.32 -20.40 5.46
CA ASP A 305 5.69 -20.90 4.25
C ASP A 305 4.88 -19.81 3.52
N ALA A 306 5.13 -18.54 3.84
CA ALA A 306 4.41 -17.44 3.24
C ALA A 306 4.84 -17.17 1.80
N ASP A 307 3.85 -16.96 0.94
CA ASP A 307 4.06 -16.67 -0.47
C ASP A 307 4.76 -15.31 -0.67
N ALA A 308 5.48 -15.22 -1.80
CA ALA A 308 6.12 -13.98 -2.20
C ALA A 308 5.08 -13.03 -2.81
N TYR A 309 5.13 -11.78 -2.38
CA TYR A 309 4.38 -10.67 -2.97
C TYR A 309 5.27 -9.93 -3.97
N PHE A 310 4.70 -9.24 -4.95
CA PHE A 310 5.49 -8.63 -6.02
C PHE A 310 5.05 -7.20 -6.30
N PRO A 311 5.97 -6.22 -6.29
CA PRO A 311 5.69 -4.88 -6.78
C PRO A 311 5.16 -4.96 -8.21
N ALA A 312 3.98 -4.41 -8.41
CA ALA A 312 3.20 -4.53 -9.63
C ALA A 312 2.65 -3.17 -10.07
N VAL A 313 2.45 -3.07 -11.37
CA VAL A 313 1.65 -2.03 -12.02
C VAL A 313 0.45 -2.72 -12.62
N VAL A 314 -0.75 -2.27 -12.25
CA VAL A 314 -2.01 -2.79 -12.76
C VAL A 314 -2.62 -1.74 -13.68
N ALA A 315 -3.17 -2.18 -14.81
CA ALA A 315 -3.97 -1.37 -15.70
C ALA A 315 -5.34 -2.04 -15.93
N SER A 316 -6.40 -1.25 -15.83
CA SER A 316 -7.78 -1.71 -15.98
C SER A 316 -8.51 -0.82 -16.98
N ALA A 317 -9.50 -1.37 -17.67
CA ALA A 317 -10.39 -0.61 -18.54
C ALA A 317 -11.85 -1.06 -18.35
N PHE A 318 -12.71 -0.10 -18.00
CA PHE A 318 -14.12 -0.33 -17.68
C PHE A 318 -15.04 0.58 -18.51
N THR A 319 -16.25 0.09 -18.82
CA THR A 319 -17.39 0.91 -19.26
C THR A 319 -18.69 0.40 -18.64
N GLU A 320 -19.65 1.30 -18.45
CA GLU A 320 -21.01 0.97 -18.01
C GLU A 320 -21.78 0.05 -18.99
N GLU A 321 -21.39 0.04 -20.28
CA GLU A 321 -22.04 -0.76 -21.33
C GLU A 321 -21.34 -2.10 -21.61
N GLY A 322 -20.33 -2.48 -20.83
CA GLY A 322 -19.55 -3.72 -21.06
C GLY A 322 -18.67 -3.70 -22.31
N ARG A 323 -18.49 -2.53 -22.94
CA ARG A 323 -17.48 -2.30 -23.98
C ARG A 323 -16.11 -2.21 -23.32
N THR A 324 -15.12 -2.91 -23.85
CA THR A 324 -13.76 -2.87 -23.31
C THR A 324 -12.73 -2.69 -24.43
N ASP A 325 -11.67 -1.93 -24.16
CA ASP A 325 -10.53 -1.77 -25.09
C ASP A 325 -9.26 -2.35 -24.47
N CYS A 326 -9.15 -3.68 -24.54
CA CYS A 326 -7.98 -4.43 -24.09
C CYS A 326 -6.71 -4.02 -24.84
N GLY A 327 -6.81 -3.48 -26.05
CA GLY A 327 -5.67 -3.00 -26.82
C GLY A 327 -5.07 -1.76 -26.19
N GLN A 328 -5.90 -0.73 -26.00
CA GLN A 328 -5.48 0.53 -25.39
C GLN A 328 -5.04 0.34 -23.93
N MET A 329 -5.70 -0.54 -23.17
CA MET A 329 -5.30 -0.89 -21.80
C MET A 329 -3.88 -1.49 -21.76
N ARG A 330 -3.54 -2.39 -22.67
CA ARG A 330 -2.18 -2.96 -22.76
C ARG A 330 -1.14 -1.89 -23.11
N GLU A 331 -1.48 -0.94 -23.98
CA GLU A 331 -0.59 0.18 -24.28
C GLU A 331 -0.36 1.10 -23.06
N ILE A 332 -1.41 1.33 -22.27
CA ILE A 332 -1.35 2.07 -21.00
C ILE A 332 -0.42 1.33 -20.02
N LEU A 333 -0.58 0.01 -19.87
CA LEU A 333 0.31 -0.79 -19.02
C LEU A 333 1.76 -0.72 -19.50
N ASP A 334 2.03 -0.86 -20.80
CA ASP A 334 3.38 -0.79 -21.36
C ASP A 334 4.02 0.60 -21.11
N LYS A 335 3.24 1.68 -21.15
CA LYS A 335 3.69 3.02 -20.76
C LYS A 335 3.96 3.13 -19.26
N ALA A 336 3.04 2.66 -18.43
CA ALA A 336 3.17 2.70 -16.98
C ALA A 336 4.40 1.90 -16.50
N VAL A 337 4.65 0.71 -17.05
CA VAL A 337 5.86 -0.08 -16.75
C VAL A 337 7.14 0.72 -17.06
N ARG A 338 7.19 1.46 -18.17
CA ARG A 338 8.36 2.30 -18.51
C ARG A 338 8.58 3.42 -17.50
N LEU A 339 7.51 4.00 -16.96
CA LEU A 339 7.59 5.07 -15.95
C LEU A 339 8.01 4.54 -14.57
N PHE A 340 7.52 3.36 -14.21
CA PHE A 340 7.53 2.92 -12.81
C PHE A 340 8.53 1.81 -12.49
N ALA A 341 8.94 0.97 -13.45
CA ALA A 341 9.76 -0.20 -13.14
C ALA A 341 11.13 0.11 -12.52
N ASN A 342 11.72 1.25 -12.87
CA ASN A 342 12.99 1.69 -12.25
C ASN A 342 12.85 2.10 -10.78
N SER A 343 11.63 2.32 -10.29
CA SER A 343 11.36 2.65 -8.88
C SER A 343 11.10 1.39 -8.03
N ALA A 344 10.98 0.22 -8.66
CA ALA A 344 10.74 -1.05 -8.00
C ALA A 344 12.01 -1.94 -7.91
N ARG A 345 13.12 -1.48 -8.50
CA ARG A 345 14.42 -2.16 -8.58
C ARG A 345 15.49 -1.43 -7.78
#